data_AF-A0A9D7R954-F1
#
_entry.id   AF-A0A9D7R954-F1
#
_cell.length_a   1.000
_cell.length_b   1.000
_cell.length_c   1.000
_cell.angle_alpha   90.00
_cell.angle_beta   90.00
_cell.angle_gamma   90.00
#
_symmetry.space_group_name_H-M   'P 1'
#
loop_
_entity.id
_entity.type
_entity.pdbx_description
1 polymer ?
#
loop_
_entity_poly.entity_id
_entity_poly.type
_entity_poly.pdbx_seq_one_letter_code
_entity_poly.pdbx_strand_id
1 'polypeptide(L)'
;MLRSIRMRWGGHRFTVYLRDAYRESLAEELAGMELHRDKPTGGRLRFLKRLRAERFDLAVMAWQGAPEFNRMKLVGVLCGAKERHVYNENLDSFTIEGGENPIWLQHVKWRIRARSSGPRGLPFAGLLRFYQRTLGLLFGVLATTLRFTWLRLRRAAST
;
A
#
# COMPACT_ATOMS: atom_id res chain seq x y z
N MET A 1 4.48 22.66 2.52
CA MET A 1 3.96 21.42 3.16
C MET A 1 4.76 21.02 4.40
N LEU A 2 6.10 20.93 4.35
CA LEU A 2 6.89 20.49 5.52
C LEU A 2 6.71 21.39 6.75
N ARG A 3 6.56 22.71 6.54
CA ARG A 3 6.23 23.66 7.62
C ARG A 3 4.92 23.31 8.35
N SER A 4 3.85 22.96 7.64
CA SER A 4 2.57 22.59 8.29
C SER A 4 2.68 21.26 9.02
N ILE A 5 3.44 20.30 8.48
CA ILE A 5 3.76 19.04 9.15
C ILE A 5 4.51 19.29 10.46
N ARG A 6 5.56 20.13 10.45
CA ARG A 6 6.31 20.48 11.66
C ARG A 6 5.45 21.18 12.70
N MET A 7 4.58 22.10 12.30
CA MET A 7 3.68 22.77 13.25
C MET A 7 2.69 21.78 13.88
N ARG A 8 2.14 20.85 13.09
CA ARG A 8 1.17 19.86 13.58
C ARG A 8 1.80 18.81 14.50
N TRP A 9 3.05 18.44 14.26
CA TRP A 9 3.74 17.36 14.98
C TRP A 9 5.09 17.80 15.58
N GLY A 10 5.17 19.02 16.11
CA GLY A 10 6.43 19.68 16.51
C GLY A 10 7.29 18.96 17.56
N GLY A 11 6.73 18.02 18.31
CA GLY A 11 7.47 17.18 19.27
C GLY A 11 7.98 15.84 18.71
N HIS A 12 7.73 15.53 17.44
CA HIS A 12 8.08 14.22 16.85
C HIS A 12 9.47 14.23 16.23
N ARG A 13 10.13 13.07 16.26
CA ARG A 13 11.33 12.83 15.46
C ARG A 13 10.93 12.52 14.03
N PHE A 14 11.51 13.24 13.07
CA PHE A 14 11.23 13.04 11.65
C PHE A 14 12.36 12.29 10.96
N THR A 15 12.00 11.21 10.27
CA THR A 15 12.86 10.53 9.30
C THR A 15 12.25 10.77 7.91
N VAL A 16 13.00 11.41 7.01
CA VAL A 16 12.51 11.81 5.68
C VAL A 16 13.22 11.01 4.61
N TYR A 17 12.43 10.36 3.76
CA TYR A 17 12.90 9.65 2.58
C TYR A 17 12.65 10.51 1.34
N LEU A 18 13.72 11.06 0.74
CA LEU A 18 13.62 11.92 -0.45
C LEU A 18 14.66 11.55 -1.53
N ARG A 19 14.44 12.02 -2.75
CA ARG A 19 15.43 11.92 -3.83
C ARG A 19 16.53 12.95 -3.63
N ASP A 20 17.75 12.59 -3.99
CA ASP A 20 18.93 13.46 -3.87
C ASP A 20 18.72 14.82 -4.56
N ALA A 21 18.02 14.82 -5.70
CA ALA A 21 17.71 16.03 -6.48
C ALA A 21 16.91 17.10 -5.71
N TYR A 22 16.18 16.73 -4.65
CA TYR A 22 15.40 17.69 -3.85
C TYR A 22 16.08 18.07 -2.53
N ARG A 23 17.26 17.50 -2.24
CA ARG A 23 17.89 17.65 -0.93
C ARG A 23 18.41 19.07 -0.70
N GLU A 24 19.04 19.65 -1.70
CA GLU A 24 19.57 21.01 -1.63
C GLU A 24 18.44 22.03 -1.61
N SER A 25 17.45 21.89 -2.50
CA SER A 25 16.31 22.82 -2.59
C SER A 25 15.44 22.85 -1.33
N LEU A 26 15.48 21.80 -0.51
CA LEU A 26 14.69 21.67 0.72
C LEU A 26 15.55 21.69 1.99
N ALA A 27 16.85 22.05 1.89
CA ALA A 27 17.78 21.93 3.01
C ALA A 27 17.32 22.69 4.26
N GLU A 28 16.81 23.91 4.10
CA GLU A 28 16.28 24.72 5.21
C GLU A 28 15.04 24.09 5.84
N GLU A 29 14.09 23.60 5.03
CA GLU A 29 12.86 22.97 5.53
C GLU A 29 13.14 21.65 6.28
N LEU A 30 14.17 20.93 5.83
CA LEU A 30 14.63 19.64 6.35
C LEU A 30 15.59 19.76 7.55
N ALA A 31 15.95 20.97 7.95
CA ALA A 31 16.87 21.21 9.06
C ALA A 31 16.37 20.54 10.36
N GLY A 32 17.21 19.67 10.93
CA GLY A 32 16.92 18.89 12.14
C GLY A 32 16.17 17.57 11.91
N MET A 33 15.96 17.15 10.65
CA MET A 33 15.36 15.86 10.31
C MET A 33 16.43 14.84 9.90
N GLU A 34 16.18 13.56 10.15
CA GLU A 34 17.03 12.47 9.69
C GLU A 34 16.74 12.18 8.21
N LEU A 35 17.74 12.36 7.34
CA LEU A 35 17.54 12.27 5.89
C LEU A 35 18.06 10.94 5.34
N HIS A 36 17.18 10.22 4.63
CA HIS A 36 17.48 9.00 3.91
C HIS A 36 17.12 9.12 2.43
N ARG A 37 17.80 8.34 1.60
CA ARG A 37 17.47 8.23 0.18
C ARG A 37 16.18 7.45 -0.03
N ASP A 38 15.29 7.94 -0.90
CA ASP A 38 14.01 7.28 -1.23
C ASP A 38 14.16 5.88 -1.88
N LYS A 39 15.36 5.55 -2.38
CA LYS A 39 15.72 4.27 -2.99
C LYS A 39 17.03 3.74 -2.39
N PRO A 40 16.98 2.86 -1.37
CA PRO A 40 18.19 2.22 -0.89
C PRO A 40 18.73 1.21 -1.91
N THR A 41 20.02 0.91 -1.77
CA THR A 41 20.68 -0.20 -2.45
C THR A 41 20.00 -1.52 -2.10
N GLY A 42 19.63 -2.32 -3.12
CA GLY A 42 19.04 -3.66 -2.94
C GLY A 42 17.55 -3.80 -3.26
N GLY A 43 16.94 -2.82 -3.94
CA GLY A 43 15.63 -2.98 -4.58
C GLY A 43 14.41 -2.73 -3.67
N ARG A 44 13.22 -2.75 -4.28
CA ARG A 44 11.97 -2.27 -3.66
C ARG A 44 11.51 -3.10 -2.47
N LEU A 45 11.61 -4.43 -2.54
CA LEU A 45 11.16 -5.31 -1.46
C LEU A 45 12.05 -5.14 -0.21
N ARG A 46 13.36 -5.00 -0.41
CA ARG A 46 14.30 -4.74 0.68
C ARG A 46 14.02 -3.38 1.34
N PHE A 47 13.72 -2.37 0.53
CA PHE A 47 13.30 -1.06 1.05
C PHE A 47 12.04 -1.16 1.92
N LEU A 48 10.99 -1.83 1.42
CA LEU A 48 9.77 -2.04 2.20
C LEU A 48 10.00 -2.84 3.49
N LYS A 49 10.83 -3.88 3.44
CA LYS A 49 11.19 -4.67 4.62
C LYS A 49 11.88 -3.80 5.66
N ARG A 50 12.79 -2.91 5.23
CA ARG A 50 13.47 -1.96 6.11
C ARG A 50 12.48 -0.97 6.74
N LEU A 51 11.62 -0.33 5.95
CA LEU A 51 10.60 0.59 6.48
C LEU A 51 9.71 -0.07 7.54
N ARG A 52 9.29 -1.33 7.31
CA ARG A 52 8.51 -2.11 8.28
C ARG A 52 9.29 -2.44 9.54
N ALA A 53 10.60 -2.67 9.42
CA ALA A 53 11.46 -2.96 10.57
C ALA A 53 11.68 -1.72 11.45
N GLU A 54 11.63 -0.52 10.88
CA GLU A 54 11.75 0.76 11.60
C GLU A 54 10.51 1.08 12.48
N ARG A 55 9.37 0.42 12.24
CA ARG A 55 8.14 0.50 13.07
C ARG A 55 7.67 1.92 13.36
N PHE A 56 7.65 2.78 12.34
CA PHE A 56 7.14 4.15 12.46
C PHE A 56 5.73 4.20 13.05
N ASP A 57 5.49 5.09 14.00
CA ASP A 57 4.14 5.32 14.53
C ASP A 57 3.28 6.06 13.50
N LEU A 58 3.86 7.04 12.81
CA LEU A 58 3.19 7.90 11.84
C LEU A 58 3.96 7.96 10.51
N ALA A 59 3.26 7.79 9.40
CA ALA A 59 3.78 8.08 8.06
C ALA A 59 3.03 9.25 7.43
N VAL A 60 3.75 10.30 7.04
CA VAL A 60 3.19 11.46 6.33
C VAL A 60 3.60 11.41 4.87
N MET A 61 2.65 11.61 3.96
CA MET A 61 2.88 11.45 2.52
C MET A 61 2.20 12.54 1.70
N ALA A 62 2.85 12.98 0.62
CA ALA A 62 2.20 13.75 -0.42
C ALA A 62 1.59 12.79 -1.47
N TRP A 63 0.27 12.78 -1.65
CA TRP A 63 -0.38 12.13 -2.78
C TRP A 63 -0.66 13.12 -3.89
N GLN A 64 0.21 13.13 -4.88
CA GLN A 64 -0.08 13.78 -6.17
C GLN A 64 -0.89 12.83 -7.07
N GLY A 65 -1.78 13.39 -7.89
CA GLY A 65 -2.63 12.63 -8.81
C GLY A 65 -1.85 11.84 -9.87
N ALA A 66 -0.63 12.27 -10.19
CA ALA A 66 0.10 11.79 -11.35
C ALA A 66 0.61 10.34 -11.24
N PRO A 67 0.60 9.55 -12.34
CA PRO A 67 0.93 8.12 -12.33
C PRO A 67 2.32 7.76 -11.82
N GLU A 68 3.31 8.65 -12.01
CA GLU A 68 4.68 8.48 -11.55
C GLU A 68 4.79 8.35 -10.02
N PHE A 69 3.83 8.87 -9.28
CA PHE A 69 3.78 8.79 -7.81
C PHE A 69 3.14 7.49 -7.30
N ASN A 70 2.52 6.67 -8.16
CA ASN A 70 1.84 5.43 -7.74
C ASN A 70 2.76 4.50 -6.92
N ARG A 71 4.07 4.51 -7.23
CA ARG A 71 5.05 3.72 -6.49
C ARG A 71 5.21 4.22 -5.06
N MET A 72 5.28 5.53 -4.87
CA MET A 72 5.35 6.18 -3.57
C MET A 72 4.06 5.96 -2.78
N LYS A 73 2.89 6.05 -3.44
CA LYS A 73 1.59 5.72 -2.83
C LYS A 73 1.60 4.32 -2.22
N LEU A 74 2.06 3.34 -2.99
CA LEU A 74 2.11 1.96 -2.54
C LEU A 74 3.14 1.75 -1.42
N VAL A 75 4.29 2.42 -1.46
CA VAL A 75 5.27 2.37 -0.36
C VAL A 75 4.64 2.90 0.92
N GLY A 76 3.98 4.04 0.83
CA GLY A 76 3.23 4.66 1.92
C GLY A 76 2.20 3.77 2.59
N VAL A 77 1.42 3.05 1.80
CA VAL A 77 0.45 2.07 2.32
C VAL A 77 1.17 0.90 2.99
N LEU A 78 2.24 0.39 2.37
CA LEU A 78 2.93 -0.83 2.79
C LEU A 78 4.05 -0.63 3.81
N CYS A 79 4.38 0.60 4.21
CA CYS A 79 5.51 0.92 5.10
C CYS A 79 5.35 0.37 6.52
N GLY A 80 4.14 -0.05 6.90
CA GLY A 80 3.87 -0.65 8.20
C GLY A 80 3.62 0.35 9.33
N ALA A 81 3.44 1.64 9.02
CA ALA A 81 3.11 2.64 10.04
C ALA A 81 1.73 2.38 10.68
N LYS A 82 1.58 2.73 11.96
CA LYS A 82 0.30 2.61 12.68
C LYS A 82 -0.71 3.63 12.17
N GLU A 83 -0.29 4.86 11.94
CA GLU A 83 -1.09 5.93 11.39
C GLU A 83 -0.47 6.47 10.10
N ARG A 84 -1.29 6.87 9.15
CA ARG A 84 -0.85 7.46 7.88
C ARG A 84 -1.61 8.73 7.62
N HIS A 85 -0.92 9.84 7.40
CA HIS A 85 -1.50 11.11 6.98
C HIS A 85 -1.12 11.38 5.54
N VAL A 86 -2.13 11.65 4.71
CA VAL A 86 -1.92 11.89 3.30
C VAL A 86 -2.38 13.30 2.97
N TYR A 87 -1.49 14.08 2.35
CA TYR A 87 -1.77 15.41 1.83
C TYR A 87 -1.93 15.35 0.32
N ASN A 88 -3.00 15.93 -0.24
CA ASN A 88 -3.14 16.10 -1.68
C ASN A 88 -2.36 17.37 -2.16
N GLU A 89 -2.46 17.67 -3.45
CA GLU A 89 -1.86 18.86 -4.06
C GLU A 89 -2.46 20.20 -3.57
N ASN A 90 -3.69 20.17 -3.04
CA ASN A 90 -4.38 21.32 -2.44
C ASN A 90 -4.10 21.47 -0.94
N LEU A 91 -3.19 20.65 -0.37
CA LEU A 91 -2.90 20.55 1.06
C LEU A 91 -4.06 20.03 1.92
N ASP A 92 -5.12 19.49 1.34
CA ASP A 92 -6.14 18.76 2.08
C ASP A 92 -5.52 17.48 2.64
N SER A 93 -5.76 17.23 3.93
CA SER A 93 -5.25 16.06 4.62
C SER A 93 -6.35 15.09 4.98
N PHE A 94 -6.10 13.79 4.82
CA PHE A 94 -6.94 12.75 5.41
C PHE A 94 -6.07 11.68 6.08
N THR A 95 -6.61 11.12 7.17
CA THR A 95 -5.95 10.06 7.94
C THR A 95 -6.38 8.70 7.43
N ILE A 96 -5.42 7.79 7.37
CA ILE A 96 -5.65 6.38 7.12
C ILE A 96 -5.14 5.61 8.34
N GLU A 97 -6.08 5.08 9.13
CA GLU A 97 -5.77 4.26 10.29
C GLU A 97 -5.24 2.90 9.86
N GLY A 98 -4.07 2.53 10.39
CA GLY A 98 -3.44 1.23 10.20
C GLY A 98 -3.98 0.22 11.20
N GLY A 99 -5.23 -0.20 11.01
CA GLY A 99 -5.80 -1.41 11.60
C GLY A 99 -5.93 -2.50 10.55
N GLU A 100 -6.37 -3.69 10.97
CA GLU A 100 -6.60 -4.93 10.17
C GLU A 100 -7.42 -4.76 8.87
N ASN A 101 -7.91 -3.56 8.59
CA ASN A 101 -8.67 -3.25 7.41
C ASN A 101 -7.71 -2.94 6.24
N PRO A 102 -7.67 -3.80 5.22
CA PRO A 102 -6.78 -3.56 4.10
C PRO A 102 -7.30 -2.36 3.31
N ILE A 103 -6.69 -1.20 3.51
CA ILE A 103 -6.99 0.06 2.80
C ILE A 103 -7.00 -0.12 1.27
N TRP A 104 -6.24 -1.11 0.77
CA TRP A 104 -6.32 -1.52 -0.64
C TRP A 104 -7.72 -2.02 -1.02
N LEU A 105 -8.46 -2.71 -0.15
CA LEU A 105 -9.86 -3.10 -0.39
C LEU A 105 -10.75 -1.88 -0.47
N GLN A 106 -10.58 -0.88 0.41
CA GLN A 106 -11.37 0.34 0.33
C GLN A 106 -11.06 1.14 -0.93
N HIS A 107 -9.78 1.23 -1.32
CA HIS A 107 -9.37 1.91 -2.54
C HIS A 107 -9.81 1.15 -3.80
N VAL A 108 -9.78 -0.19 -3.79
CA VAL A 108 -10.32 -1.04 -4.86
C VAL A 108 -11.84 -0.88 -4.94
N LYS A 109 -12.55 -0.91 -3.81
CA LYS A 109 -14.01 -0.64 -3.76
C LYS A 109 -14.34 0.73 -4.29
N TRP A 110 -13.60 1.78 -3.89
CA TRP A 110 -13.76 3.13 -4.40
C TRP A 110 -13.47 3.21 -5.90
N ARG A 111 -12.41 2.58 -6.39
CA ARG A 111 -12.10 2.51 -7.84
C ARG A 111 -13.17 1.76 -8.63
N ILE A 112 -13.76 0.70 -8.07
CA ILE A 112 -14.87 -0.03 -8.69
C ILE A 112 -16.12 0.86 -8.72
N ARG A 113 -16.43 1.56 -7.62
CA ARG A 113 -17.59 2.46 -7.52
C ARG A 113 -17.46 3.68 -8.43
N ALA A 114 -16.30 4.35 -8.44
CA ALA A 114 -16.01 5.47 -9.33
C ALA A 114 -16.02 5.05 -10.82
N ARG A 115 -15.69 3.79 -11.12
CA ARG A 115 -15.83 3.20 -12.46
C ARG A 115 -17.26 2.81 -12.84
N SER A 116 -18.16 2.72 -11.86
CA SER A 116 -19.60 2.50 -12.13
C SER A 116 -20.27 3.75 -12.69
N SER A 117 -19.58 4.91 -12.63
CA SER A 117 -20.09 6.23 -12.98
C SER A 117 -19.42 6.85 -14.21
N GLY A 118 -18.55 6.14 -14.95
CA GLY A 118 -17.80 6.69 -16.09
C GLY A 118 -17.68 5.74 -17.30
N PRO A 119 -17.38 6.27 -18.51
CA PRO A 119 -17.50 5.52 -19.77
C PRO A 119 -16.51 4.36 -19.86
N ARG A 120 -17.01 3.23 -20.39
CA ARG A 120 -16.33 1.94 -20.50
C ARG A 120 -15.14 2.00 -21.46
N GLY A 121 -13.92 1.81 -20.94
CA GLY A 121 -12.71 1.68 -21.76
C GLY A 121 -11.53 0.98 -21.07
N LEU A 122 -11.57 -0.37 -20.97
CA LEU A 122 -10.46 -1.35 -20.86
C LEU A 122 -9.52 -1.30 -19.61
N PRO A 123 -8.67 -2.31 -19.27
CA PRO A 123 -8.50 -3.71 -19.70
C PRO A 123 -8.65 -4.74 -18.54
N PHE A 124 -9.35 -4.41 -17.44
CA PHE A 124 -9.37 -5.24 -16.22
C PHE A 124 -10.16 -6.56 -16.38
N ALA A 125 -11.11 -6.61 -17.33
CA ALA A 125 -11.87 -7.82 -17.63
C ALA A 125 -10.97 -8.96 -18.15
N GLY A 126 -9.87 -8.65 -18.84
CA GLY A 126 -8.89 -9.64 -19.28
C GLY A 126 -8.13 -10.27 -18.11
N LEU A 127 -7.66 -9.43 -17.17
CA LEU A 127 -6.95 -9.91 -15.98
C LEU A 127 -7.87 -10.69 -15.04
N LEU A 128 -9.12 -10.25 -14.85
CA LEU A 128 -10.10 -10.94 -14.02
C LEU A 128 -10.51 -12.28 -14.65
N ARG A 129 -10.72 -12.34 -15.98
CA ARG A 129 -10.95 -13.60 -16.67
C ARG A 129 -9.74 -14.53 -16.58
N PHE A 130 -8.52 -14.01 -16.70
CA PHE A 130 -7.31 -14.81 -16.53
C PHE A 130 -7.21 -15.38 -15.12
N TYR A 131 -7.45 -14.55 -14.10
CA TYR A 131 -7.48 -14.95 -12.68
C TYR A 131 -8.57 -16.00 -12.41
N GLN A 132 -9.79 -15.80 -12.92
CA GLN A 132 -10.88 -16.77 -12.80
C GLN A 132 -10.54 -18.11 -13.47
N ARG A 133 -9.84 -18.07 -14.61
CA ARG A 133 -9.49 -19.26 -15.40
C ARG A 133 -8.31 -20.04 -14.81
N THR A 134 -7.35 -19.38 -14.17
CA THR A 134 -6.17 -20.06 -13.57
C THR A 134 -6.39 -20.42 -12.10
N LEU A 135 -6.86 -19.49 -11.27
CA LEU A 135 -7.06 -19.76 -9.84
C LEU A 135 -8.35 -20.50 -9.57
N GLY A 136 -9.40 -20.32 -10.39
CA GLY A 136 -10.61 -21.14 -10.29
C GLY A 136 -10.33 -22.64 -10.51
N LEU A 137 -9.40 -22.96 -11.41
CA LEU A 137 -9.00 -24.34 -11.71
C LEU A 137 -8.21 -24.95 -10.54
N LEU A 138 -7.27 -24.20 -9.96
CA LEU A 138 -6.54 -24.60 -8.76
C LEU A 138 -7.47 -24.82 -7.56
N PHE A 139 -8.43 -23.92 -7.32
CA PHE A 139 -9.43 -24.09 -6.26
C PHE A 139 -10.36 -25.28 -6.52
N GLY A 140 -10.75 -25.52 -7.78
CA GLY A 140 -11.54 -26.69 -8.16
C GLY A 140 -10.81 -28.00 -7.85
N VAL A 141 -9.55 -28.12 -8.24
CA VAL A 141 -8.73 -29.31 -7.97
C VAL A 141 -8.56 -29.53 -6.46
N LEU A 142 -8.26 -28.46 -5.71
CA LEU A 142 -8.12 -28.53 -4.25
C LEU A 142 -9.42 -28.94 -3.56
N ALA A 143 -10.56 -28.35 -3.94
CA ALA A 143 -11.86 -28.70 -3.38
C ALA A 143 -12.24 -30.17 -3.66
N THR A 144 -11.95 -30.64 -4.89
CA THR A 144 -12.26 -32.01 -5.30
C THR A 144 -11.41 -33.04 -4.56
N THR A 145 -10.11 -32.76 -4.41
CA THR A 145 -9.19 -33.61 -3.63
C THR A 145 -9.57 -33.66 -2.15
N LEU A 146 -9.88 -32.52 -1.53
CA LEU A 146 -10.37 -32.47 -0.15
C LEU A 146 -11.66 -33.27 0.03
N ARG A 147 -12.63 -33.13 -0.89
CA ARG A 147 -13.88 -33.89 -0.86
C ARG A 147 -13.64 -35.39 -0.99
N PHE A 148 -12.73 -35.81 -1.87
CA PHE A 148 -12.41 -37.23 -2.06
C PHE A 148 -11.73 -37.82 -0.81
N THR A 149 -10.77 -37.11 -0.23
CA THR A 149 -10.10 -37.50 1.02
C THR A 149 -11.10 -37.63 2.16
N TRP A 150 -12.04 -36.69 2.29
CA TRP A 150 -13.09 -36.74 3.32
C TRP A 150 -14.02 -37.95 3.15
N LEU A 151 -14.45 -38.25 1.91
CA LEU A 151 -15.26 -39.45 1.64
C LEU A 151 -14.52 -40.74 1.96
N ARG A 152 -13.21 -40.80 1.68
CA ARG A 152 -12.37 -41.95 1.99
C ARG A 152 -12.23 -42.16 3.50
N LEU A 153 -12.03 -41.08 4.26
CA LEU A 153 -11.97 -41.12 5.73
C LEU A 153 -13.30 -41.58 6.35
N ARG A 154 -14.44 -41.11 5.84
CA ARG A 154 -15.76 -41.56 6.34
C ARG A 154 -16.01 -43.04 6.14
N ARG A 155 -15.60 -43.59 4.99
CA ARG A 155 -15.74 -45.04 4.71
C ARG A 155 -14.88 -45.88 5.65
N ALA A 156 -13.64 -45.46 5.90
CA ALA A 156 -12.75 -46.14 6.83
C ALA A 156 -13.22 -46.10 8.29
N ALA A 157 -14.02 -45.09 8.67
CA ALA A 157 -14.60 -44.97 10.01
C ALA A 157 -15.91 -45.76 10.19
N SER A 158 -16.46 -46.35 9.12
CA SER A 158 -17.72 -47.12 9.16
C SER A 158 -17.49 -48.64 9.09
N THR A 159 -16.23 -49.08 9.08
CA THR A 159 -15.77 -50.48 9.15
C THR A 159 -15.07 -50.69 10.48
#